data_AF-A0A2X3GAX8-F1
#
_entry.id   AF-A0A2X3GAX8-F1
#
_cell.length_a   1.000
_cell.length_b   1.000
_cell.length_c   1.000
_cell.angle_alpha   90.00
_cell.angle_beta   90.00
_cell.angle_gamma   90.00
#
_symmetry.space_group_name_H-M   'P 1'
#
loop_
_entity.id
_entity.type
_entity.pdbx_description
1 polymer ?
#
loop_
_entity_poly.entity_id
_entity_poly.type
_entity_poly.pdbx_seq_one_letter_code
_entity_poly.pdbx_strand_id
1 'polypeptide(L)' 'MTEPDNALIKQYKALLKAENIDLIFTKEAVERMAEIAFQVNQESDNIGARRLHTILENY' A
#
# COMPACT_ATOMS: atom_id res chain seq x y z
N MET A 1 -14.37 -11.46 8.83
CA MET A 1 -14.05 -10.20 8.13
C MET A 1 -12.64 -10.39 7.62
N THR A 2 -12.53 -10.69 6.33
CA THR A 2 -11.31 -11.21 5.70
C THR A 2 -10.26 -10.09 5.67
N GLU A 3 -9.08 -10.32 6.26
CA GLU A 3 -7.92 -9.43 6.08
C GLU A 3 -7.72 -9.16 4.58
N PRO A 4 -7.46 -7.90 4.16
CA PRO A 4 -7.26 -7.60 2.76
C PRO A 4 -5.98 -8.28 2.30
N ASP A 5 -6.16 -9.31 1.49
CA ASP A 5 -5.17 -10.26 1.02
C ASP A 5 -4.15 -9.60 0.06
N ASN A 6 -3.26 -8.74 0.57
CA ASN A 6 -2.19 -8.03 -0.16
C ASN A 6 -2.60 -7.50 -1.55
N ALA A 7 -3.89 -7.16 -1.73
CA ALA A 7 -4.48 -6.96 -3.04
C ALA A 7 -3.88 -5.74 -3.75
N LEU A 8 -3.61 -4.66 -3.00
CA LEU A 8 -2.91 -3.48 -3.50
C LEU A 8 -1.52 -3.80 -4.04
N ILE A 9 -0.69 -4.50 -3.25
CA ILE A 9 0.68 -4.83 -3.64
C ILE A 9 0.67 -5.69 -4.91
N LYS A 10 -0.25 -6.67 -4.98
CA LYS A 10 -0.44 -7.52 -6.17
C LYS A 10 -0.88 -6.68 -7.38
N GLN A 11 -1.79 -5.71 -7.20
CA GLN A 11 -2.25 -4.81 -8.26
C GLN A 11 -1.11 -3.92 -8.79
N TYR A 12 -0.33 -3.27 -7.92
CA TYR A 12 0.80 -2.42 -8.35
C TYR A 12 1.89 -3.22 -9.06
N LYS A 13 2.21 -4.41 -8.55
CA LYS A 13 3.13 -5.32 -9.24
C LYS A 13 2.62 -5.69 -10.63
N ALA A 14 1.34 -6.02 -10.77
CA ALA A 14 0.76 -6.39 -12.06
C ALA A 14 0.73 -5.21 -13.05
N LEU A 15 0.39 -4.01 -12.57
CA LEU A 15 0.34 -2.78 -13.36
C LEU A 15 1.71 -2.47 -13.97
N LEU A 16 2.75 -2.41 -13.13
CA LEU A 16 4.11 -2.09 -13.57
C LEU A 16 4.72 -3.23 -14.38
N LYS A 17 4.34 -4.49 -14.10
CA LYS A 17 4.80 -5.62 -14.89
C LYS A 17 4.30 -5.54 -16.34
N ALA A 18 3.11 -4.99 -16.58
CA ALA A 18 2.61 -4.74 -17.93
C ALA A 18 3.51 -3.77 -18.72
N GLU A 19 4.27 -2.92 -18.02
CA GLU A 19 5.27 -2.00 -18.58
C GLU A 19 6.70 -2.60 -18.56
N ASN A 20 6.83 -3.90 -18.31
CA ASN A 20 8.10 -4.62 -18.11
C ASN A 20 8.94 -4.11 -16.93
N ILE A 21 8.31 -3.51 -15.92
CA ILE A 21 8.96 -3.09 -14.68
C ILE A 21 8.71 -4.14 -13.59
N ASP A 22 9.79 -4.71 -13.04
CA ASP A 22 9.72 -5.66 -11.92
C ASP A 22 9.77 -4.91 -10.58
N LEU A 23 8.59 -4.68 -9.98
CA LEU A 23 8.48 -4.05 -8.66
C LEU A 23 8.59 -5.07 -7.52
N ILE A 24 9.55 -4.83 -6.62
CA ILE A 24 9.76 -5.65 -5.42
C ILE A 24 9.47 -4.80 -4.18
N PHE A 25 8.46 -5.22 -3.41
CA PHE A 25 8.24 -4.70 -2.07
C PHE A 25 9.00 -5.56 -1.07
N THR A 26 9.93 -4.97 -0.35
CA THR A 26 10.57 -5.64 0.79
C THR A 26 9.58 -5.68 1.96
N LYS A 27 9.85 -6.57 2.92
CA LYS A 27 9.00 -6.70 4.11
C LYS A 27 8.98 -5.39 4.91
N GLU A 28 10.14 -4.75 5.05
CA GLU A 28 10.34 -3.50 5.76
C GLU A 28 9.57 -2.35 5.09
N ALA A 29 9.54 -2.32 3.75
CA ALA A 29 8.75 -1.33 3.01
C ALA A 29 7.25 -1.50 3.28
N VAL A 30 6.75 -2.74 3.33
CA VAL A 30 5.34 -3.02 3.64
C VAL A 30 4.99 -2.60 5.06
N GLU A 31 5.85 -2.93 6.03
CA GLU A 31 5.68 -2.52 7.42
C GLU A 31 5.67 -0.99 7.55
N ARG A 32 6.62 -0.31 6.89
CA ARG A 32 6.69 1.15 6.93
C ARG A 32 5.47 1.82 6.32
N MET A 33 4.95 1.30 5.21
CA MET A 33 3.71 1.80 4.61
C MET A 33 2.51 1.63 5.54
N ALA A 34 2.43 0.50 6.25
CA ALA A 34 1.38 0.26 7.23
C ALA A 34 1.46 1.24 8.43
N GLU A 35 2.66 1.52 8.92
CA GLU A 35 2.88 2.52 9.98
C GLU A 35 2.43 3.91 9.55
N ILE A 36 2.83 4.36 8.34
CA ILE A 36 2.44 5.66 7.81
C ILE A 36 0.93 5.72 7.63
N ALA A 37 0.31 4.67 7.09
CA ALA A 37 -1.15 4.61 6.93
C ALA A 37 -1.89 4.71 8.26
N PHE A 38 -1.38 4.03 9.28
CA PHE A 38 -1.93 4.08 10.62
C PHE A 38 -1.77 5.47 11.25
N GLN A 39 -0.59 6.08 11.15
CA GLN A 39 -0.31 7.40 11.67
C GLN A 39 -1.22 8.46 11.03
N VAL A 40 -1.31 8.49 9.70
CA VAL A 40 -2.12 9.47 8.98
C VAL A 40 -3.62 9.29 9.28
N ASN A 41 -4.08 8.06 9.49
CA ASN A 41 -5.45 7.80 9.93
C ASN A 41 -5.74 8.26 11.37
N GLN A 42 -4.72 8.47 12.21
CA GLN A 42 -4.88 9.08 13.53
C GLN A 42 -4.80 10.61 13.48
N GLU A 43 -3.98 11.16 12.58
CA GLU A 43 -3.77 12.61 12.45
C GLU A 43 -4.83 13.31 11.58
N SER A 44 -5.56 12.55 10.76
CA SER A 44 -6.58 13.04 9.83
C SER A 44 -7.79 12.10 9.77
N ASP A 45 -8.70 12.30 8.81
CA ASP A 45 -9.86 11.43 8.64
C ASP A 45 -9.46 9.96 8.49
N ASN A 46 -9.96 9.10 9.38
CA ASN A 46 -9.67 7.68 9.30
C ASN A 46 -10.47 7.04 8.16
N ILE A 47 -9.79 6.74 7.05
CA ILE A 47 -10.38 6.06 5.88
C ILE A 47 -10.03 4.56 5.84
N GLY A 48 -9.45 4.04 6.93
CA GLY A 48 -9.02 2.65 7.06
C GLY A 48 -7.96 2.25 6.04
N ALA A 49 -8.03 1.00 5.56
CA ALA A 49 -7.06 0.43 4.62
C ALA A 49 -6.96 1.17 3.27
N ARG A 50 -7.97 1.99 2.90
CA ARG A 50 -7.93 2.80 1.68
C ARG A 50 -6.77 3.81 1.68
N ARG A 51 -6.28 4.19 2.87
CA ARG A 51 -5.12 5.06 3.03
C ARG A 51 -3.86 4.55 2.32
N LEU A 52 -3.71 3.23 2.21
CA LEU A 52 -2.56 2.61 1.53
C LEU A 52 -2.51 2.98 0.04
N HIS A 53 -3.65 3.19 -0.63
CA HIS A 53 -3.67 3.65 -2.03
C HIS A 53 -3.04 5.04 -2.16
N THR A 54 -3.50 5.98 -1.33
CA THR A 54 -2.99 7.35 -1.36
C THR A 54 -1.50 7.41 -1.02
N ILE A 55 -1.02 6.59 -0.09
CA ILE A 55 0.40 6.53 0.24
C ILE A 55 1.22 6.01 -0.93
N LEU A 56 0.76 4.97 -1.63
CA LEU A 56 1.46 4.41 -2.79
C LEU A 56 1.46 5.33 -4.03
N GLU A 57 0.53 6.28 -4.15
CA GLU A 57 0.48 7.23 -5.27
C GLU A 57 1.28 8.51 -5.02
N ASN A 58 1.47 8.90 -3.76
CA ASN A 58 2.09 10.18 -3.40
C ASN A 58 3.57 10.08 -3.01
N TYR A 59 4.09 8.87 -2.79
CA TYR A 59 5.48 8.58 -2.45
C TYR A 59 6.09 7.59 -3.43
#